data_AF-A0AAD2YA26-F1
#
_entry.id   AF-A0AAD2YA26-F1
#
_cell.length_a   1.000
_cell.length_b   1.000
_cell.length_c   1.000
_cell.angle_alpha   90.00
_cell.angle_beta   90.00
_cell.angle_gamma   90.00
#
_symmetry.space_group_name_H-M   'P 1'
#
loop_
_entity.id
_entity.type
_entity.pdbx_description
1 polymer ?
#
loop_
_entity_poly.entity_id
_entity_poly.type
_entity_poly.pdbx_seq_one_letter_code
_entity_poly.pdbx_strand_id
1 'polypeptide(L)'
;MERLQSNQDELSKKIKQLQAYLEKNNHSPEKKLNQIRELSSQFETFEIRKNEAYQLFKKHEDESTILAGSLFVYTPKETVYLFSGSYPEFNKFYSPALLQDYVMRESIKRGIPCYNLLGITGHFDGSDSVLRFK
;
A
#
# COMPACT_ATOMS: atom_id res chain seq x y z
N MET A 1 2.62 -14.37 -2.49
CA MET A 1 2.97 -14.84 -1.12
C MET A 1 4.47 -14.90 -0.86
N GLU A 2 5.28 -15.34 -1.83
CA GLU A 2 6.74 -15.51 -1.69
C GLU A 2 7.48 -14.28 -1.14
N ARG A 3 7.18 -13.07 -1.65
CA ARG A 3 7.86 -11.85 -1.17
C ARG A 3 7.57 -11.53 0.30
N LEU A 4 6.36 -11.78 0.78
CA LEU A 4 6.02 -11.59 2.20
C LEU A 4 6.79 -12.60 3.07
N GLN A 5 6.86 -13.85 2.62
CA GLN A 5 7.61 -14.90 3.32
C GLN A 5 9.11 -14.59 3.36
N SER A 6 9.71 -14.20 2.23
CA SER A 6 11.14 -13.85 2.16
C SER A 6 11.51 -12.72 3.13
N ASN A 7 10.72 -11.64 3.15
CA ASN A 7 10.96 -10.51 4.06
C ASN A 7 10.81 -10.91 5.53
N GLN A 8 9.83 -11.76 5.82
CA GLN A 8 9.60 -12.27 7.16
C GLN A 8 10.73 -13.19 7.63
N ASP A 9 11.26 -14.03 6.75
CA ASP A 9 12.39 -14.91 7.04
C ASP A 9 13.67 -14.10 7.32
N GLU A 10 13.89 -13.00 6.60
CA GLU A 10 14.98 -12.06 6.87
C GLU A 10 14.86 -11.43 8.27
N LEU A 11 13.65 -11.02 8.67
CA LEU A 11 13.41 -10.52 10.02
C LEU A 11 13.69 -11.59 11.07
N SER A 12 13.23 -12.83 10.84
CA SER A 12 13.50 -13.96 11.74
C SER A 12 15.00 -14.21 11.93
N LYS A 13 15.78 -14.17 10.82
CA LYS A 13 17.24 -14.29 10.88
C LYS A 13 17.87 -13.17 11.71
N LYS A 14 17.45 -11.92 11.52
CA LYS A 14 17.95 -10.76 12.29
C LYS A 14 17.61 -10.87 13.79
N ILE A 15 16.39 -11.29 14.12
CA ILE A 15 15.97 -11.50 15.52
C ILE A 15 16.83 -12.58 16.18
N LYS A 16 17.02 -13.73 15.54
CA LYS A 16 17.86 -14.83 16.05
C LYS A 16 19.31 -14.41 16.27
N GLN A 17 19.88 -13.64 15.33
CA GLN A 17 21.24 -13.11 15.47
C GLN A 17 21.39 -12.16 16.66
N LEU A 18 20.40 -11.28 16.88
CA LEU A 18 20.39 -10.37 18.03
C LEU A 18 20.21 -11.14 19.35
N GLN A 19 19.34 -12.15 19.39
CA GLN A 19 19.15 -13.01 20.57
C GLN A 19 20.44 -13.76 20.94
N ALA A 20 21.08 -14.42 19.97
CA ALA A 20 22.36 -15.11 20.19
C ALA A 20 23.48 -14.16 20.63
N TYR A 21 23.46 -12.90 20.17
CA TYR A 21 24.38 -11.87 20.66
C TYR A 21 24.12 -11.55 22.14
N LEU A 22 22.86 -11.42 22.56
CA LEU A 22 22.51 -11.13 23.96
C LEU A 22 22.92 -12.27 24.89
N GLU A 23 22.70 -13.52 24.47
CA GLU A 23 23.09 -14.70 25.25
C GLU A 23 24.61 -14.79 25.46
N LYS A 24 25.40 -14.36 24.48
CA LYS A 24 26.87 -14.36 24.56
C LYS A 24 27.45 -13.14 25.30
N ASN A 25 26.68 -12.06 25.44
CA ASN A 25 27.13 -10.81 26.03
C ASN A 25 26.19 -10.41 27.17
N ASN A 26 26.49 -10.88 28.39
CA ASN A 26 25.73 -10.61 29.63
C ASN A 26 25.57 -9.11 29.94
N HIS A 27 26.41 -8.26 29.35
CA HIS A 27 26.24 -6.81 29.35
C HIS A 27 25.74 -6.39 27.96
N SER A 28 24.43 -6.43 27.75
CA SER A 28 23.89 -5.88 26.52
C SER A 28 22.73 -4.92 26.78
N PRO A 29 22.75 -3.75 26.13
CA PRO A 29 22.00 -2.59 26.59
C PRO A 29 20.55 -2.68 26.14
N GLU A 30 19.67 -2.03 26.91
CA GLU A 30 18.24 -1.79 26.64
C GLU A 30 17.92 -1.54 25.15
N LYS A 31 18.80 -0.84 24.44
CA LYS A 31 18.72 -0.58 23.00
C LYS A 31 18.55 -1.85 22.13
N LYS A 32 19.28 -2.94 22.42
CA LYS A 32 19.16 -4.19 21.64
C LYS A 32 17.87 -4.94 21.96
N LEU A 33 17.40 -4.89 23.21
CA LEU A 33 16.09 -5.46 23.59
C LEU A 33 14.95 -4.71 22.89
N ASN A 34 15.02 -3.38 22.83
CA ASN A 34 14.05 -2.57 22.10
C ASN A 34 14.07 -2.88 20.60
N GLN A 35 15.26 -3.07 20.01
CA GLN A 35 15.39 -3.47 18.60
C GLN A 35 14.75 -4.84 18.34
N ILE A 36 14.93 -5.82 19.22
CA ILE A 36 14.25 -7.12 19.11
C ILE A 36 12.73 -6.93 19.17
N ARG A 37 12.22 -6.13 20.12
CA ARG A 37 10.78 -5.88 20.24
C ARG A 37 10.19 -5.26 18.96
N GLU A 38 10.89 -4.27 18.38
CA GLU A 38 10.47 -3.63 17.14
C GLU A 38 10.46 -4.62 15.97
N LEU A 39 11.53 -5.39 15.79
CA LEU A 39 11.61 -6.39 14.71
C LEU A 39 10.56 -7.50 14.88
N SER A 40 10.28 -7.92 16.12
CA SER A 40 9.22 -8.89 16.40
C SER A 40 7.83 -8.33 16.06
N SER A 41 7.56 -7.07 16.40
CA SER A 41 6.29 -6.42 16.02
C SER A 41 6.13 -6.30 14.50
N GLN A 42 7.22 -6.00 13.78
CA GLN A 42 7.22 -6.02 12.31
C GLN A 42 6.97 -7.44 11.78
N PHE A 43 7.59 -8.47 12.37
CA PHE A 43 7.38 -9.86 12.00
C PHE A 43 5.91 -10.29 12.16
N GLU A 44 5.27 -9.93 13.28
CA GLU A 44 3.85 -10.21 13.52
C GLU A 44 2.94 -9.52 12.50
N THR A 45 3.31 -8.31 12.07
CA THR A 45 2.58 -7.60 11.01
C THR A 45 2.60 -8.37 9.68
N PHE A 46 3.67 -9.13 9.37
CA PHE A 46 3.70 -10.00 8.20
C PHE A 46 2.75 -11.19 8.32
N GLU A 47 2.60 -11.78 9.50
CA GLU A 47 1.61 -12.86 9.72
C GLU A 47 0.17 -12.36 9.49
N ILE A 48 -0.15 -11.17 10.01
CA ILE A 48 -1.46 -10.54 9.76
C ILE A 48 -1.68 -10.36 8.26
N ARG A 49 -0.71 -9.78 7.53
CA ARG A 49 -0.82 -9.55 6.07
C ARG A 49 -0.93 -10.85 5.28
N LYS A 50 -0.20 -11.90 5.66
CA LYS A 50 -0.30 -13.23 5.04
C LYS A 50 -1.70 -13.79 5.22
N ASN A 51 -2.24 -13.75 6.44
CA ASN A 51 -3.59 -14.21 6.74
C ASN A 51 -4.65 -13.43 5.94
N GLU A 52 -4.54 -12.10 5.89
CA GLU A 52 -5.43 -11.27 5.07
C GLU A 52 -5.37 -11.66 3.58
N ALA A 53 -4.17 -11.85 3.04
CA ALA A 53 -3.99 -12.30 1.66
C ALA A 53 -4.61 -13.69 1.41
N TYR A 54 -4.40 -14.65 2.32
CA TYR A 54 -5.02 -15.98 2.23
C TYR A 54 -6.55 -15.92 2.22
N GLN A 55 -7.16 -15.06 3.04
CA GLN A 55 -8.63 -14.90 3.04
C GLN A 55 -9.14 -14.32 1.72
N LEU A 56 -8.41 -13.38 1.12
CA LEU A 56 -8.75 -12.84 -0.19
C LEU A 56 -8.63 -13.91 -1.29
N PHE A 57 -7.55 -14.69 -1.32
CA PHE A 57 -7.38 -15.77 -2.31
C PHE A 57 -8.47 -16.83 -2.18
N LYS A 58 -8.82 -17.22 -0.95
CA LYS A 58 -9.90 -18.19 -0.70
C LYS A 58 -11.26 -17.69 -1.21
N LYS A 59 -11.52 -16.39 -1.11
CA LYS A 59 -12.79 -15.78 -1.53
C LYS A 59 -12.91 -15.64 -3.05
N HIS A 60 -11.79 -15.44 -3.74
CA HIS A 60 -11.75 -15.14 -5.18
C HIS A 60 -11.08 -16.25 -6.01
N GLU A 61 -11.03 -17.47 -5.47
CA GLU A 61 -10.58 -18.72 -6.14
C GLU A 61 -9.21 -18.61 -6.85
N ASP A 62 -8.28 -17.84 -6.28
CA ASP A 62 -6.94 -17.58 -6.87
C ASP A 62 -6.98 -16.95 -8.29
N GLU A 63 -8.11 -16.38 -8.69
CA GLU A 63 -8.24 -15.70 -9.97
C GLU A 63 -7.70 -14.25 -9.92
N SER A 64 -7.21 -13.79 -11.07
CA SER A 64 -6.83 -12.38 -11.25
C SER A 64 -8.06 -11.48 -11.06
N THR A 65 -8.10 -10.76 -9.94
CA THR A 65 -9.23 -9.89 -9.59
C THR A 65 -8.96 -8.42 -9.92
N ILE A 66 -9.97 -7.74 -10.46
CA ILE A 66 -9.93 -6.30 -10.70
C ILE A 66 -10.11 -5.56 -9.37
N LEU A 67 -9.09 -4.80 -8.97
CA LEU A 67 -9.12 -4.05 -7.70
C LEU A 67 -9.78 -2.67 -7.84
N ALA A 68 -9.56 -2.01 -8.98
CA ALA A 68 -10.11 -0.71 -9.32
C ALA A 68 -10.14 -0.52 -10.85
N GLY A 69 -11.02 0.36 -11.31
CA GLY A 69 -11.09 0.80 -12.71
C GLY A 69 -11.36 2.29 -12.78
N SER A 70 -10.79 2.97 -13.77
CA SER A 70 -10.98 4.41 -13.97
C SER A 70 -10.96 4.74 -15.46
N LEU A 71 -11.71 5.79 -15.83
CA LEU A 71 -11.73 6.35 -17.18
C LEU A 71 -11.01 7.70 -17.20
N PHE A 72 -10.01 7.81 -18.08
CA PHE A 72 -9.24 9.02 -18.29
C PHE A 72 -9.34 9.45 -19.76
N VAL A 73 -9.38 10.76 -19.99
CA VAL A 73 -9.39 11.36 -21.34
C VAL A 73 -8.16 12.24 -21.49
N TYR A 74 -7.32 11.94 -22.49
CA TYR A 74 -6.17 12.76 -22.83
C TYR A 74 -6.53 13.76 -23.92
N THR A 75 -6.20 15.02 -23.71
CA THR A 75 -6.23 16.07 -24.74
C THR A 75 -4.91 16.82 -24.74
N PRO A 76 -4.60 17.64 -25.77
CA PRO A 76 -3.39 18.46 -25.76
C PRO A 76 -3.31 19.47 -24.61
N LYS A 77 -4.46 19.84 -24.01
CA LYS A 77 -4.53 20.87 -22.96
C LYS A 77 -4.63 20.29 -21.56
N GLU A 78 -5.36 19.19 -21.41
CA GLU A 78 -5.59 18.56 -20.11
C GLU A 78 -5.81 17.06 -20.21
N THR A 79 -5.45 16.38 -19.13
CA THR A 79 -5.89 15.02 -18.84
C THR A 79 -7.04 15.09 -17.85
N VAL A 80 -8.17 14.48 -18.20
CA VAL A 80 -9.38 14.51 -17.37
C VAL A 80 -9.60 13.15 -16.72
N TYR A 81 -9.74 13.14 -15.39
CA TYR A 81 -10.20 11.99 -14.62
C TYR A 81 -11.73 12.00 -14.54
N LEU A 82 -12.37 11.17 -15.35
CA LEU A 82 -13.82 11.26 -15.59
C LEU A 82 -14.64 10.35 -14.66
N PHE A 83 -14.26 9.07 -14.57
CA PHE A 83 -14.96 8.09 -13.73
C PHE A 83 -13.97 7.18 -13.03
N SER A 84 -14.39 6.64 -11.88
CA SER A 84 -13.64 5.62 -11.17
C SER A 84 -14.53 4.80 -10.25
N GLY A 85 -14.08 3.58 -9.99
CA GLY A 85 -14.67 2.70 -9.00
C GLY A 85 -13.61 1.74 -8.47
N SER A 86 -13.79 1.35 -7.22
CA SER A 86 -13.01 0.29 -6.57
C SER A 86 -13.88 -0.42 -5.55
N TYR A 87 -13.57 -1.68 -5.29
CA TYR A 87 -14.28 -2.42 -4.26
C TYR A 87 -13.69 -2.07 -2.87
N PRO A 88 -14.51 -1.72 -1.87
CA PRO A 88 -14.03 -1.39 -0.53
C PRO A 88 -13.18 -2.50 0.11
N GLU A 89 -13.43 -3.76 -0.24
CA GLU A 89 -12.65 -4.91 0.23
C GLU A 89 -11.16 -4.84 -0.17
N PHE A 90 -10.82 -4.08 -1.22
CA PHE A 90 -9.47 -3.91 -1.73
C PHE A 90 -8.85 -2.54 -1.40
N ASN A 91 -9.46 -1.75 -0.52
CA ASN A 91 -8.97 -0.40 -0.20
C ASN A 91 -7.53 -0.39 0.34
N LYS A 92 -7.08 -1.47 1.00
CA LYS A 92 -5.70 -1.62 1.50
C LYS A 92 -4.64 -1.66 0.39
N PHE A 93 -5.03 -1.94 -0.86
CA PHE A 93 -4.12 -1.95 -2.00
C PHE A 93 -3.94 -0.58 -2.63
N TYR A 94 -4.76 0.41 -2.25
CA TYR A 94 -4.70 1.78 -2.77
C TYR A 94 -4.72 1.84 -4.31
N SER A 95 -5.41 0.90 -4.94
CA SER A 95 -5.44 0.74 -6.40
C SER A 95 -5.91 2.01 -7.15
N PRO A 96 -6.90 2.78 -6.65
CA PRO A 96 -7.23 4.06 -7.27
C PRO A 96 -6.06 5.05 -7.32
N ALA A 97 -5.23 5.12 -6.26
CA ALA A 97 -4.08 6.00 -6.22
C ALA A 97 -2.98 5.57 -7.21
N LEU A 98 -2.80 4.25 -7.39
CA LEU A 98 -1.88 3.72 -8.41
C LEU A 98 -2.31 4.09 -9.83
N LEU A 99 -3.63 4.04 -10.12
CA LEU A 99 -4.16 4.49 -11.41
C LEU A 99 -3.90 5.99 -11.63
N GLN A 100 -4.06 6.82 -10.60
CA GLN A 100 -3.74 8.24 -10.67
C GLN A 100 -2.25 8.48 -10.95
N ASP A 101 -1.33 7.85 -10.18
CA ASP A 101 0.12 8.00 -10.38
C ASP A 101 0.53 7.61 -11.82
N TYR A 102 0.00 6.51 -12.34
CA TYR A 102 0.27 6.07 -13.71
C TYR A 102 -0.16 7.13 -14.74
N VAL A 103 -1.40 7.63 -14.64
CA VAL A 103 -1.95 8.58 -15.62
C VAL A 103 -1.34 9.97 -15.49
N MET A 104 -0.97 10.40 -14.28
CA MET A 104 -0.20 11.62 -14.07
C MET A 104 1.17 11.54 -14.74
N ARG A 105 1.91 10.44 -14.56
CA ARG A 105 3.20 10.21 -15.23
C ARG A 105 3.04 10.19 -16.75
N GLU A 106 2.00 9.53 -17.25
CA GLU A 106 1.73 9.46 -18.68
C GLU A 106 1.36 10.84 -19.26
N SER A 107 0.63 11.66 -18.52
CA SER A 107 0.31 13.04 -18.90
C SER A 107 1.56 13.90 -19.04
N ILE A 108 2.49 13.78 -18.09
CA ILE A 108 3.80 14.46 -18.12
C ILE A 108 4.60 14.02 -19.35
N LYS A 109 4.69 12.70 -19.61
CA LYS A 109 5.40 12.17 -20.79
C LYS A 109 4.83 12.71 -22.10
N ARG A 110 3.51 12.92 -22.16
CA ARG A 110 2.81 13.46 -23.33
C ARG A 110 2.91 15.00 -23.45
N GLY A 111 3.49 15.67 -22.47
CA GLY A 111 3.57 17.14 -22.44
C GLY A 111 2.21 17.82 -22.21
N ILE A 112 1.27 17.12 -21.57
CA ILE A 112 -0.05 17.68 -21.26
C ILE A 112 0.09 18.55 -20.00
N PRO A 113 -0.25 19.85 -20.06
CA PRO A 113 0.12 20.80 -19.01
C PRO A 113 -0.81 20.80 -17.79
N CYS A 114 -1.98 20.17 -17.87
CA CYS A 114 -2.99 20.19 -16.81
C CYS A 114 -3.52 18.79 -16.51
N TYR A 115 -3.73 18.50 -15.22
CA TYR A 115 -4.38 17.28 -14.74
C TYR A 115 -5.64 17.65 -13.97
N ASN A 116 -6.80 17.35 -14.55
CA ASN A 116 -8.09 17.81 -14.09
C ASN A 116 -8.86 16.67 -13.42
N LEU A 117 -9.02 16.77 -12.08
CA LEU A 117 -9.79 15.80 -11.30
C LEU A 117 -11.30 16.07 -11.33
N LEU A 118 -11.76 17.11 -12.03
CA LEU A 118 -13.15 17.59 -12.08
C LEU A 118 -13.68 18.10 -10.73
N GLY A 119 -14.98 18.43 -10.69
CA GLY A 119 -15.63 19.11 -9.57
C GLY A 119 -15.67 18.33 -8.25
N ILE A 120 -15.67 19.08 -7.15
CA ILE A 120 -15.97 18.65 -5.79
C ILE A 120 -17.33 19.24 -5.38
N THR A 121 -17.93 18.77 -4.29
CA THR A 121 -19.22 19.32 -3.79
C THR A 121 -19.06 20.76 -3.31
N GLY A 122 -17.85 21.15 -2.88
CA GLY A 122 -17.53 22.50 -2.40
C GLY A 122 -17.78 22.71 -0.91
N HIS A 123 -18.08 21.65 -0.15
CA HIS A 123 -18.17 21.70 1.31
C HIS A 123 -16.83 21.37 1.94
N PHE A 124 -16.23 22.35 2.61
CA PHE A 124 -14.91 22.24 3.25
C PHE A 124 -15.00 21.89 4.75
N ASP A 125 -16.04 21.17 5.15
CA ASP A 125 -16.28 20.70 6.52
C ASP A 125 -15.75 19.28 6.79
N GLY A 126 -15.14 18.67 5.77
CA GLY A 126 -14.61 17.31 5.82
C GLY A 126 -15.64 16.22 5.56
N SER A 127 -16.91 16.53 5.29
CA SER A 127 -17.91 15.51 4.93
C SER A 127 -17.72 14.97 3.52
N ASP A 128 -17.12 15.76 2.62
CA ASP A 128 -16.90 15.40 1.21
C ASP A 128 -15.72 14.40 1.07
N SER A 129 -16.05 13.12 0.92
CA SER A 129 -15.06 12.06 0.71
C SER A 129 -14.34 12.15 -0.64
N VAL A 130 -14.97 12.76 -1.66
CA VAL A 130 -14.36 13.00 -2.97
C VAL A 130 -13.31 14.08 -2.87
N LEU A 131 -13.58 15.15 -2.11
CA LEU A 131 -12.59 16.19 -1.81
C LEU A 131 -11.40 15.61 -1.02
N ARG A 132 -11.62 14.72 -0.05
CA ARG A 132 -10.50 14.10 0.70
C ARG A 132 -9.56 13.26 -0.16
N PHE A 133 -10.05 12.75 -1.29
CA PHE A 133 -9.26 11.94 -2.21
C PHE A 133 -8.48 12.78 -3.23
N LYS A 134 -9.06 13.90 -3.69
CA LYS A 134 -8.48 14.78 -4.71
C LYS A 134 -7.42 15.72 -4.13
#